data_AF-A0A0F9TX04-F1
#
_entry.id   AF-A0A0F9TX04-F1
#
_cell.length_a   1.000
_cell.length_b   1.000
_cell.length_c   1.000
_cell.angle_alpha   90.00
_cell.angle_beta   90.00
_cell.angle_gamma   90.00
#
_symmetry.space_group_name_H-M   'P 1'
#
loop_
_entity.id
_entity.type
_entity.pdbx_description
1 polymer ?
#
loop_
_entity_poly.entity_id
_entity_poly.type
_entity_poly.pdbx_seq_one_letter_code
_entity_poly.pdbx_strand_id
1 'polypeptide(L)'
;MGNTQAVGMAEAVADGSVSLDRALSYHLQTNHYPPLPNEVLPIAKHIIETQGEWGWDDAITLPEGMLYKGGSWAPVWACVQEWHLDAFLESFLMEE
;
A
#
# COMPACT_ATOMS: atom_id res chain seq x y z
N MET A 1 -12.08 -4.77 9.55
CA MET A 1 -11.02 -4.53 10.54
C MET A 1 -9.77 -3.93 9.90
N GLY A 2 -9.47 -4.24 8.63
CA GLY A 2 -8.37 -3.65 7.85
C GLY A 2 -8.26 -2.12 7.90
N ASN A 3 -9.30 -1.42 7.46
CA ASN A 3 -9.25 0.03 7.26
C ASN A 3 -8.95 0.82 8.55
N THR A 4 -9.59 0.48 9.68
CA THR A 4 -9.41 1.21 10.94
C THR A 4 -7.97 1.15 11.46
N GLN A 5 -7.28 0.01 11.29
CA GLN A 5 -5.87 -0.10 11.69
C GLN A 5 -4.94 0.64 10.71
N ALA A 6 -5.26 0.63 9.42
CA ALA A 6 -4.49 1.33 8.39
C ALA A 6 -4.50 2.85 8.62
N VAL A 7 -5.67 3.43 8.91
CA VAL A 7 -5.81 4.87 9.20
C VAL A 7 -4.96 5.28 10.41
N GLY A 8 -5.08 4.57 11.54
CA GLY A 8 -4.28 4.92 12.73
C GLY A 8 -2.77 4.77 12.52
N MET A 9 -2.33 3.87 11.64
CA MET A 9 -0.92 3.78 11.23
C MET A 9 -0.50 4.95 10.34
N ALA A 10 -1.35 5.37 9.41
CA ALA A 10 -1.07 6.50 8.54
C ALA A 10 -1.01 7.82 9.32
N GLU A 11 -1.88 8.02 10.29
CA GLU A 11 -1.82 9.16 11.23
C GLU A 11 -0.50 9.18 12.00
N ALA A 12 -0.07 8.03 12.53
CA ALA A 12 1.21 7.90 13.23
C ALA A 12 2.44 8.08 12.32
N VAL A 13 2.29 7.90 11.00
CA VAL A 13 3.32 8.26 10.02
C VAL A 13 3.31 9.76 9.77
N ALA A 14 2.14 10.37 9.62
CA ALA A 14 1.97 11.79 9.37
C ALA A 14 2.47 12.67 10.54
N ASP A 15 2.25 12.24 11.79
CA ASP A 15 2.74 12.94 12.98
C ASP A 15 4.22 12.64 13.32
N GLY A 16 4.85 11.73 12.56
CA GLY A 16 6.26 11.34 12.72
C GLY A 16 6.54 10.35 13.86
N SER A 17 5.52 9.79 14.52
CA SER A 17 5.67 8.78 15.57
C SER A 17 6.24 7.46 15.06
N VAL A 18 5.94 7.09 13.80
CA VAL A 18 6.39 5.84 13.16
C VAL A 18 6.89 6.12 11.75
N SER A 19 7.99 5.47 11.34
CA SER A 19 8.47 5.55 9.95
C SER A 19 7.53 4.82 8.98
N LEU A 20 7.35 5.33 7.76
CA LEU A 20 6.54 4.69 6.71
C LEU A 20 6.88 3.21 6.50
N ASP A 21 8.17 2.83 6.43
CA ASP A 21 8.59 1.42 6.28
C ASP A 21 8.06 0.51 7.40
N ARG A 22 8.07 0.99 8.65
CA ARG A 22 7.58 0.24 9.81
C ARG A 22 6.07 0.09 9.78
N ALA A 23 5.36 1.16 9.48
CA ALA A 23 3.91 1.15 9.35
C ALA A 23 3.46 0.22 8.23
N LEU A 24 4.05 0.33 7.03
CA LEU A 24 3.74 -0.54 5.90
C LEU A 24 4.13 -2.01 6.14
N SER A 25 5.29 -2.28 6.74
CA SER A 25 5.67 -3.65 7.06
C SER A 25 4.67 -4.32 8.01
N TYR A 26 4.20 -3.58 9.03
CA TYR A 26 3.18 -4.10 9.93
C TYR A 26 1.85 -4.27 9.20
N HIS A 27 1.37 -3.24 8.51
CA HIS A 27 0.14 -3.27 7.72
C HIS A 27 0.07 -4.46 6.77
N LEU A 28 1.10 -4.64 5.93
CA LEU A 28 1.11 -5.70 4.93
C LEU A 28 1.10 -7.12 5.53
N GLN A 29 1.73 -7.29 6.70
CA GLN A 29 1.85 -8.60 7.34
C GLN A 29 0.71 -8.94 8.29
N THR A 30 0.17 -7.96 9.02
CA THR A 30 -0.77 -8.20 10.12
C THR A 30 -2.20 -7.79 9.78
N ASN A 31 -2.39 -6.88 8.83
CA ASN A 31 -3.69 -6.33 8.49
C ASN A 31 -4.39 -7.08 7.34
N HIS A 32 -3.68 -8.02 6.72
CA HIS A 32 -4.15 -8.84 5.61
C HIS A 32 -4.23 -10.32 5.97
N TYR A 33 -5.21 -11.02 5.41
CA TYR A 33 -5.35 -12.48 5.54
C TYR A 33 -5.63 -13.12 4.17
N PRO A 34 -4.66 -13.82 3.57
CA PRO A 34 -3.31 -14.09 4.10
C PRO A 34 -2.42 -12.83 4.16
N PRO A 35 -1.36 -12.83 5.00
CA PRO A 35 -0.34 -11.79 5.00
C PRO A 35 0.26 -11.60 3.60
N LEU A 36 0.56 -10.35 3.22
CA LEU A 36 1.28 -10.10 1.99
C LEU A 36 2.79 -10.39 2.15
N PRO A 37 3.45 -10.87 1.08
CA PRO A 37 4.90 -11.11 1.08
C PRO A 37 5.70 -9.82 1.33
N ASN A 38 6.89 -9.95 1.92
CA ASN A 38 7.76 -8.81 2.22
C ASN A 38 8.26 -8.11 0.95
N GLU A 39 8.29 -8.81 -0.17
CA GLU A 39 8.61 -8.31 -1.49
C GLU A 39 7.63 -7.22 -1.96
N VAL A 40 6.44 -7.13 -1.36
CA VAL A 40 5.44 -6.10 -1.63
C VAL A 40 5.80 -4.77 -0.97
N LEU A 41 6.49 -4.79 0.17
CA LEU A 41 6.86 -3.58 0.92
C LEU A 41 7.55 -2.50 0.07
N PRO A 42 8.64 -2.80 -0.68
CA PRO A 42 9.30 -1.78 -1.50
C PRO A 42 8.39 -1.25 -2.62
N ILE A 43 7.47 -2.07 -3.15
CA ILE A 43 6.55 -1.67 -4.21
C ILE A 43 5.46 -0.75 -3.63
N ALA A 44 4.85 -1.14 -2.51
CA ALA A 44 3.85 -0.34 -1.81
C ALA A 44 4.41 1.03 -1.38
N LYS A 45 5.62 1.03 -0.81
CA LYS A 45 6.33 2.26 -0.45
C LYS A 45 6.57 3.13 -1.68
N HIS A 46 7.02 2.55 -2.78
CA HIS A 46 7.24 3.30 -4.01
C HIS A 46 5.96 3.97 -4.52
N ILE A 47 4.82 3.25 -4.54
CA ILE A 47 3.51 3.81 -4.92
C ILE A 47 3.15 5.02 -4.06
N ILE A 48 3.38 4.94 -2.74
CA ILE A 48 3.07 6.03 -1.80
C ILE A 48 4.03 7.23 -2.00
N GLU A 49 5.33 6.99 -2.09
CA GLU A 49 6.34 8.06 -2.23
C GLU A 49 6.30 8.77 -3.58
N THR A 50 5.81 8.10 -4.63
CA THR A 50 5.67 8.65 -5.99
C THR A 50 4.22 8.89 -6.38
N GLN A 51 3.34 9.02 -5.39
CA GLN A 51 1.93 9.35 -5.62
C GLN A 51 1.80 10.62 -6.46
N GLY A 52 1.05 10.54 -7.55
CA GLY A 52 0.90 11.62 -8.54
C GLY A 52 1.83 11.54 -9.76
N GLU A 53 2.88 10.72 -9.73
CA GLU A 53 3.69 10.40 -10.91
C GLU A 53 3.06 9.27 -11.74
N TRP A 54 2.36 8.36 -11.07
CA TRP A 54 1.68 7.23 -11.69
C TRP A 54 0.27 7.58 -12.18
N GLY A 55 -0.07 7.09 -13.36
CA GLY A 55 -1.45 6.90 -13.77
C GLY A 55 -2.08 5.70 -13.07
N TRP A 56 -3.37 5.77 -12.75
CA TRP A 56 -4.08 4.68 -12.08
C TRP A 56 -4.05 3.34 -12.85
N ASP A 57 -4.00 3.41 -14.19
CA ASP A 57 -3.92 2.26 -15.09
C ASP A 57 -2.48 1.80 -15.40
N ASP A 58 -1.47 2.49 -14.85
CA ASP A 58 -0.07 2.11 -15.07
C ASP A 58 0.23 0.74 -14.46
N ALA A 59 1.07 -0.04 -15.13
CA ALA A 59 1.34 -1.43 -14.76
C ALA A 59 2.48 -1.53 -13.74
N ILE A 60 2.16 -2.13 -12.59
CA ILE A 60 3.10 -2.53 -11.55
C ILE A 60 3.44 -4.01 -11.73
N THR A 61 4.73 -4.33 -11.79
CA THR A 61 5.19 -5.73 -11.79
C THR A 61 5.00 -6.32 -10.39
N LEU A 62 4.31 -7.46 -10.31
CA LEU A 62 4.04 -8.13 -9.05
C LEU A 62 5.22 -9.02 -8.64
N PRO A 63 5.42 -9.26 -7.34
CA PRO A 63 6.39 -10.25 -6.86
C PRO A 63 6.15 -11.64 -7.45
N GLU A 64 7.21 -12.45 -7.51
CA GLU A 64 7.12 -13.83 -7.99
C GLU A 64 6.05 -14.61 -7.21
N GLY A 65 5.20 -15.34 -7.95
CA GLY A 65 4.10 -16.12 -7.37
C GLY A 65 2.83 -15.32 -7.04
N MET A 66 2.87 -13.98 -7.08
CA MET A 66 1.67 -13.15 -6.98
C MET A 66 1.11 -12.87 -8.38
N LEU A 67 -0.19 -13.08 -8.54
CA LEU A 67 -0.86 -12.90 -9.82
C LEU A 67 -2.09 -12.01 -9.67
N TYR A 68 -2.27 -11.11 -10.63
CA TYR A 68 -3.52 -10.38 -10.81
C TYR A 68 -4.18 -10.83 -12.10
N LYS A 69 -5.37 -11.44 -11.98
CA LYS A 69 -6.11 -12.02 -13.12
C LYS A 69 -5.26 -12.96 -14.00
N GLY A 70 -4.32 -13.68 -13.38
CA GLY A 70 -3.39 -14.61 -14.06
C GLY A 70 -2.14 -13.98 -14.66
N GLY A 71 -1.96 -12.65 -14.57
CA GLY A 71 -0.76 -11.95 -15.01
C GLY A 71 0.20 -11.61 -13.86
N SER A 72 1.49 -11.44 -14.18
CA SER A 72 2.55 -11.01 -13.26
C SER A 72 2.62 -9.49 -13.08
N TRP A 73 1.55 -8.77 -13.43
CA TRP A 73 1.43 -7.33 -13.30
C TRP A 73 0.00 -6.96 -12.92
N ALA A 74 -0.16 -5.82 -12.24
CA ALA A 74 -1.44 -5.24 -11.88
C ALA A 74 -1.44 -3.73 -12.13
N PRO A 75 -2.58 -3.11 -12.44
CA PRO A 75 -2.67 -1.65 -12.49
C PRO A 75 -2.51 -1.05 -11.08
N VAL A 76 -2.00 0.17 -10.99
CA VAL A 76 -1.78 0.89 -9.71
C VAL A 76 -3.04 0.91 -8.85
N TRP A 77 -4.21 1.20 -9.43
CA TRP A 77 -5.47 1.21 -8.67
C TRP A 77 -5.76 -0.13 -7.98
N ALA A 78 -5.42 -1.25 -8.62
CA ALA A 78 -5.65 -2.57 -8.05
C ALA A 78 -4.67 -2.85 -6.90
N CYS A 79 -3.41 -2.44 -7.04
CA CYS A 79 -2.43 -2.53 -5.95
C CYS A 79 -2.88 -1.69 -4.75
N VAL A 80 -3.32 -0.45 -4.97
CA VAL A 80 -3.78 0.43 -3.89
C VAL A 80 -4.99 -0.17 -3.17
N GLN A 81 -6.00 -0.61 -3.92
CA GLN A 81 -7.22 -1.16 -3.35
C GLN A 81 -6.98 -2.49 -2.60
N GLU A 82 -6.30 -3.45 -3.23
CA GLU A 82 -6.11 -4.80 -2.68
C GLU A 82 -5.11 -4.82 -1.53
N TRP A 83 -4.12 -3.91 -1.53
CA TRP A 83 -3.15 -3.80 -0.44
C TRP A 83 -3.57 -2.78 0.63
N HIS A 84 -4.77 -2.19 0.47
CA HIS A 84 -5.34 -1.17 1.35
C HIS A 84 -4.38 -0.01 1.61
N LEU A 85 -3.76 0.51 0.55
CA LEU A 85 -2.82 1.63 0.64
C LEU A 85 -3.53 2.98 0.69
N ASP A 86 -4.84 3.02 0.46
CA ASP A 86 -5.64 4.25 0.41
C ASP A 86 -5.38 5.14 1.63
N ALA A 87 -5.31 4.54 2.82
CA ALA A 87 -5.05 5.24 4.08
C ALA A 87 -3.70 5.98 4.13
N PHE A 88 -2.71 5.55 3.36
CA PHE A 88 -1.36 6.11 3.34
C PHE A 88 -1.14 7.16 2.25
N LEU A 89 -2.13 7.39 1.38
CA LEU A 89 -2.01 8.36 0.28
C LEU A 89 -2.34 9.78 0.78
N GLU A 90 -1.55 10.78 0.36
CA GLU A 90 -1.73 12.19 0.76
C GLU A 90 -3.11 12.73 0.40
N SER A 91 -3.66 12.35 -0.75
CA SER A 91 -5.01 12.75 -1.14
C SER A 91 -6.07 12.28 -0.15
N PHE A 92 -5.81 11.18 0.56
CA PHE A 92 -6.70 10.64 1.58
C PHE A 92 -6.44 11.27 2.96
N LEU A 93 -5.20 11.71 3.24
CA LEU A 93 -4.82 12.40 4.48
C LEU A 93 -5.18 13.89 4.49
N MET A 94 -5.50 14.48 3.33
CA MET A 94 -5.89 15.90 3.19
C MET A 94 -7.43 16.12 3.17
N GLU A 95 -8.25 15.07 3.21
CA GLU A 95 -9.72 15.16 3.16
C GLU A 95 -10.39 15.38 4.55
N GLU A 96 -9.72 16.06 5.50
CA GLU A 96 -10.32 16.47 6.79
C GLU A 96 -10.82 17.93 6.81
#